data_AF-A0A3D5AGQ1-F1
#
_entry.id   AF-A0A3D5AGQ1-F1
#
_cell.length_a   1.000
_cell.length_b   1.000
_cell.length_c   1.000
_cell.angle_alpha   90.00
_cell.angle_beta   90.00
_cell.angle_gamma   90.00
#
_symmetry.space_group_name_H-M   'P 1'
#
loop_
_entity.id
_entity.type
_entity.pdbx_description
1 polymer ?
#
loop_
_entity_poly.entity_id
_entity_poly.type
_entity_poly.pdbx_seq_one_letter_code
_entity_poly.pdbx_strand_id
1 'polypeptide(L)'
;MAMKVYAERPWRLTRQIVADLALAVWCLLWIWAAVGLYHFVQKLAVPGQKLESSGDRLAADLADAEAKAGAVPLIGKTVASPFGRAADAARGIAEAGRDQQSAVGDLATVVGWFTAGVPILIALEIGRGH
;
A
#
# COMPACT_ATOMS: atom_id res chain seq x y z
N MET A 1 -25.87 60.79 15.85
CA MET A 1 -27.03 59.91 16.06
C MET A 1 -26.63 58.51 15.63
N ALA A 2 -26.56 57.60 16.60
CA ALA A 2 -26.36 56.15 16.54
C ALA A 2 -25.43 55.56 15.46
N MET A 3 -24.20 55.27 15.89
CA MET A 3 -23.35 54.20 15.36
C MET A 3 -24.06 52.86 15.60
N LYS A 4 -24.93 52.47 14.66
CA LYS A 4 -25.47 51.09 14.55
C LYS A 4 -24.45 50.20 13.83
N VAL A 5 -23.26 50.10 14.41
CA VAL A 5 -22.19 49.23 13.92
C VAL A 5 -21.71 48.44 15.13
N TYR A 6 -22.33 47.29 15.43
CA TYR A 6 -21.66 46.07 15.94
C TYR A 6 -22.59 44.96 16.48
N ALA A 7 -23.89 45.19 16.63
CA ALA A 7 -24.72 44.24 17.39
C ALA A 7 -25.21 43.01 16.59
N GLU A 8 -25.11 42.99 15.27
CA GLU A 8 -25.78 41.98 14.43
C GLU A 8 -24.84 40.92 13.81
N ARG A 9 -23.51 41.06 13.96
CA ARG A 9 -22.53 40.18 13.31
C ARG A 9 -21.74 39.16 14.17
N PRO A 10 -21.78 39.09 15.51
CA PRO A 10 -20.95 38.11 16.22
C PRO A 10 -21.45 36.66 16.02
N TRP A 11 -22.76 36.46 15.91
CA TRP A 11 -23.36 35.12 15.79
C TRP A 11 -23.05 34.40 14.47
N ARG A 12 -22.89 35.15 13.38
CA ARG A 12 -22.51 34.57 12.08
C ARG A 12 -21.03 34.18 12.03
N LEU A 13 -20.16 35.01 12.60
CA LEU A 13 -18.72 34.78 12.66
C LEU A 13 -18.37 33.56 13.52
N THR A 14 -18.97 33.42 14.71
CA THR A 14 -18.73 32.24 15.55
C THR A 14 -19.21 30.95 14.91
N ARG A 15 -20.37 30.94 14.24
CA ARG A 15 -20.85 29.79 13.48
C ARG A 15 -19.89 29.37 12.37
N GLN A 16 -19.31 30.34 11.67
CA GLN A 16 -18.38 30.08 10.58
C GLN A 16 -17.07 29.46 11.10
N ILE A 17 -16.48 30.03 12.15
CA ILE A 17 -15.26 29.48 12.77
C ILE A 17 -15.50 28.05 13.29
N VAL A 18 -16.67 27.78 13.90
CA VAL A 18 -17.01 26.43 14.37
C VAL A 18 -17.18 25.46 13.21
N ALA A 19 -17.81 25.88 12.11
CA ALA A 19 -17.96 25.06 10.92
C ALA A 19 -16.61 24.75 10.26
N ASP A 20 -15.73 25.74 10.14
CA ASP A 20 -14.38 25.57 9.59
C ASP A 20 -13.54 24.63 10.47
N LEU A 21 -13.62 24.78 11.79
CA LEU A 21 -12.93 23.89 12.73
C LEU A 21 -13.47 22.46 12.67
N ALA A 22 -14.79 22.29 12.59
CA ALA A 22 -15.42 20.99 12.44
C ALA A 22 -14.99 20.31 11.13
N LEU A 23 -14.95 21.07 10.03
CA LEU A 23 -14.46 20.59 8.73
C LEU A 23 -12.97 20.19 8.82
N ALA A 24 -12.14 21.00 9.48
CA ALA A 24 -10.72 20.70 9.65
C ALA A 24 -10.52 19.41 10.46
N VAL A 25 -11.23 19.24 11.59
CA VAL A 25 -11.19 18.02 12.41
C VAL A 25 -11.67 16.81 11.60
N TRP A 26 -12.72 16.98 10.79
CA TRP A 26 -13.24 15.94 9.92
C TRP A 26 -12.20 15.48 8.89
N CYS A 27 -11.55 16.42 8.20
CA CYS A 27 -10.47 16.12 7.26
C CYS A 27 -9.31 15.38 7.96
N LEU A 28 -8.90 15.85 9.13
CA LEU A 28 -7.83 15.22 9.91
C LEU A 28 -8.19 13.77 10.29
N LEU A 29 -9.43 13.52 10.71
CA LEU A 29 -9.91 12.17 11.04
C LEU A 29 -9.82 11.22 9.84
N TRP A 30 -10.24 11.67 8.65
CA TRP A 30 -10.22 10.81 7.45
C TRP A 30 -8.82 10.62 6.87
N ILE A 31 -7.94 11.63 6.96
CA ILE A 31 -6.53 11.47 6.64
C ILE A 31 -5.89 10.44 7.58
N TRP A 32 -6.17 10.53 8.88
CA TRP A 32 -5.69 9.55 9.85
C TRP A 32 -6.20 8.13 9.56
N ALA A 33 -7.49 7.99 9.22
CA ALA A 33 -8.07 6.72 8.82
C ALA A 33 -7.43 6.15 7.54
N ALA A 34 -7.20 6.99 6.53
CA ALA A 34 -6.56 6.58 5.28
C ALA A 34 -5.11 6.10 5.49
N VAL A 35 -4.33 6.81 6.32
CA VAL A 35 -2.96 6.39 6.68
C VAL A 35 -2.99 5.07 7.44
N GLY A 36 -3.90 4.92 8.40
CA GLY A 36 -4.07 3.68 9.15
C GLY A 36 -4.42 2.50 8.24
N LEU A 37 -5.35 2.70 7.32
CA LEU A 37 -5.78 1.68 6.37
C LEU A 37 -4.68 1.33 5.36
N TYR A 38 -3.93 2.33 4.85
CA TYR A 38 -2.77 2.12 3.99
C TYR A 38 -1.75 1.17 4.66
N HIS A 39 -1.37 1.47 5.91
CA HIS A 39 -0.45 0.61 6.66
C HIS A 39 -1.03 -0.78 6.95
N PHE A 40 -2.34 -0.88 7.18
CA PHE A 40 -3.00 -2.17 7.36
C PHE A 40 -2.92 -3.02 6.08
N VAL A 41 -3.23 -2.45 4.93
CA VAL A 41 -3.14 -3.14 3.63
C VAL A 41 -1.69 -3.55 3.33
N GLN A 42 -0.70 -2.69 3.61
CA GLN A 42 0.71 -3.04 3.42
C GLN A 42 1.17 -4.26 4.23
N LYS A 43 0.50 -4.65 5.32
CA LYS A 43 0.81 -5.91 6.03
C LYS A 43 0.59 -7.14 5.14
N LEU A 44 -0.26 -7.04 4.13
CA LEU A 44 -0.49 -8.09 3.13
C LEU A 44 0.71 -8.31 2.20
N ALA A 45 1.71 -7.43 2.21
CA ALA A 45 2.97 -7.61 1.47
C ALA A 45 3.93 -8.58 2.17
N VAL A 46 3.77 -8.83 3.48
CA VAL A 46 4.66 -9.70 4.27
C VAL A 46 4.70 -11.14 3.74
N PRO A 47 3.58 -11.80 3.37
CA PRO A 47 3.62 -13.07 2.67
C PRO A 47 4.42 -13.04 1.36
N GLY A 48 4.28 -11.98 0.57
CA GLY A 48 5.02 -11.80 -0.69
C GLY A 48 6.53 -11.70 -0.48
N GLN A 49 6.95 -10.95 0.55
CA GLN A 49 8.37 -10.86 0.96
C GLN A 49 8.95 -12.21 1.38
N LYS A 50 8.13 -13.03 2.06
CA LYS A 50 8.52 -14.40 2.44
C LYS A 50 8.63 -15.31 1.23
N LEU A 51 7.71 -15.21 0.27
CA LEU A 51 7.77 -15.96 -0.99
C LEU A 51 8.99 -15.56 -1.82
N GLU A 52 9.24 -14.26 -1.97
CA GLU A 52 10.44 -13.72 -2.63
C GLU A 52 11.71 -14.31 -2.02
N SER A 53 11.92 -14.06 -0.72
CA SER A 53 13.15 -14.49 -0.05
C SER A 53 13.32 -16.01 0.03
N SER A 54 12.23 -16.78 0.13
CA SER A 54 12.30 -18.24 0.17
C SER A 54 12.53 -18.82 -1.24
N GLY A 55 11.89 -18.24 -2.25
CA GLY A 55 12.07 -18.61 -3.65
C GLY A 55 13.49 -18.32 -4.13
N ASP A 56 14.04 -17.13 -3.83
CA ASP A 56 15.40 -16.76 -4.21
C ASP A 56 16.46 -17.65 -3.54
N ARG A 57 16.28 -17.98 -2.26
CA ARG A 57 17.17 -18.94 -1.57
C ARG A 57 17.08 -20.33 -2.16
N LEU A 58 15.86 -20.83 -2.37
CA LEU A 58 15.64 -22.15 -2.96
C LEU A 58 16.23 -22.23 -4.38
N ALA A 59 16.08 -21.18 -5.18
CA ALA A 59 16.69 -21.09 -6.50
C ALA A 59 18.21 -21.14 -6.43
N ALA A 60 18.83 -20.45 -5.48
CA ALA A 60 20.28 -20.48 -5.27
C ALA A 60 20.77 -21.88 -4.86
N ASP A 61 20.10 -22.53 -3.91
CA ASP A 61 20.44 -23.88 -3.46
C ASP A 61 20.32 -24.91 -4.59
N LEU A 62 19.28 -24.79 -5.41
CA LEU A 62 19.06 -25.67 -6.57
C LEU A 62 20.07 -25.41 -7.70
N ALA A 63 20.46 -24.16 -7.93
CA ALA A 63 21.51 -23.83 -8.90
C ALA A 63 22.89 -24.37 -8.46
N ASP A 64 23.19 -24.35 -7.16
CA ASP A 64 24.40 -24.97 -6.62
C ASP A 64 24.36 -26.50 -6.76
N ALA A 65 23.20 -27.12 -6.53
CA ALA A 65 23.00 -28.55 -6.77
C ALA A 65 23.15 -28.91 -8.26
N GLU A 66 22.63 -28.08 -9.17
CA GLU A 66 22.81 -28.22 -10.62
C GLU A 66 24.29 -28.20 -10.99
N ALA A 67 25.05 -27.22 -10.49
CA ALA A 67 26.48 -27.10 -10.77
C ALA A 67 27.27 -28.33 -10.28
N LYS A 68 26.96 -28.83 -9.08
CA LYS A 68 27.57 -30.04 -8.52
C LYS A 68 27.20 -31.30 -9.30
N ALA A 69 25.94 -31.45 -9.69
CA ALA A 69 25.47 -32.56 -10.51
C ALA A 69 26.09 -32.55 -11.91
N GLY A 70 26.30 -31.35 -12.48
CA GLY A 70 26.94 -31.15 -13.79
C GLY A 70 28.38 -31.64 -13.84
N ALA A 71 29.07 -31.74 -12.70
CA ALA A 71 30.45 -32.21 -12.61
C ALA A 71 30.61 -33.74 -12.74
N VAL A 72 29.51 -34.51 -12.78
CA VAL A 72 29.57 -35.98 -12.90
C VAL A 72 29.94 -36.39 -14.35
N PRO A 73 31.02 -37.17 -14.56
CA PRO A 73 31.39 -37.65 -15.90
C PRO A 73 30.28 -38.46 -16.57
N LEU A 74 30.18 -38.38 -17.91
CA LEU A 74 29.22 -39.10 -18.78
C LEU A 74 27.73 -38.71 -18.62
N ILE A 75 27.24 -38.47 -17.40
CA ILE A 75 25.80 -38.24 -17.14
C ILE A 75 25.46 -36.88 -16.49
N GLY A 76 26.45 -36.04 -16.18
CA GLY A 76 26.26 -34.82 -15.39
C GLY A 76 25.17 -33.88 -15.93
N LYS A 77 25.11 -33.65 -17.25
CA LYS A 77 24.05 -32.83 -17.88
C LYS A 77 22.62 -33.36 -17.62
N THR A 78 22.45 -34.67 -17.61
CA THR A 78 21.14 -35.32 -17.42
C THR A 78 20.73 -35.26 -15.95
N VAL A 79 21.70 -35.38 -15.03
CA VAL A 79 21.47 -35.29 -13.58
C VAL A 79 21.28 -33.83 -13.13
N ALA A 80 21.94 -32.87 -13.77
CA ALA A 80 21.87 -31.44 -13.48
C ALA A 80 20.54 -30.81 -13.93
N SER A 81 20.04 -31.19 -15.11
CA SER A 81 18.88 -30.56 -15.75
C SER A 81 17.61 -30.43 -14.87
N PRO A 82 17.21 -31.43 -14.06
CA PRO A 82 16.09 -31.28 -13.13
C PRO A 82 16.30 -30.19 -12.08
N PHE A 83 17.52 -30.01 -11.56
CA PHE A 83 17.83 -28.98 -10.58
C PHE A 83 17.76 -27.59 -11.19
N GLY A 84 18.25 -27.39 -12.42
CA GLY A 84 18.12 -26.12 -13.14
C GLY A 84 16.66 -25.74 -13.38
N ARG A 85 15.83 -26.69 -13.85
CA ARG A 85 14.38 -26.45 -13.99
C ARG A 85 13.69 -26.10 -12.67
N ALA A 86 14.10 -26.76 -11.59
CA ALA A 86 13.57 -26.46 -10.26
C ALA A 86 14.03 -25.08 -9.77
N ALA A 87 15.28 -24.69 -10.06
CA ALA A 87 15.80 -23.36 -9.73
C ALA A 87 15.01 -22.27 -10.46
N ASP A 88 14.69 -22.47 -11.74
CA ASP A 88 13.86 -21.54 -12.52
C ASP A 88 12.43 -21.46 -11.98
N ALA A 89 11.84 -22.59 -11.59
CA ALA A 89 10.52 -22.59 -10.94
C ALA A 89 10.55 -21.83 -9.59
N ALA A 90 11.61 -21.99 -8.79
CA ALA A 90 11.80 -21.27 -7.54
C ALA A 90 11.99 -19.75 -7.76
N ARG A 91 12.68 -19.34 -8.83
CA ARG A 91 12.74 -17.93 -9.26
C ARG A 91 11.37 -17.38 -9.62
N GLY A 92 10.55 -18.17 -10.32
CA GLY A 92 9.17 -17.79 -10.64
C GLY A 92 8.30 -17.58 -9.39
N ILE A 93 8.50 -18.38 -8.33
CA ILE A 93 7.85 -18.15 -7.03
C ILE A 93 8.32 -16.84 -6.41
N ALA A 94 9.63 -16.56 -6.49
CA ALA A 94 10.18 -15.33 -5.93
C ALA A 94 9.64 -14.08 -6.65
N GLU A 95 9.55 -14.15 -7.98
CA GLU A 95 9.00 -13.12 -8.84
C GLU A 95 7.51 -12.89 -8.55
N ALA A 96 6.71 -13.95 -8.43
CA ALA A 96 5.31 -13.83 -8.00
C ALA A 96 5.19 -13.17 -6.61
N GLY A 97 6.14 -13.44 -5.70
CA GLY A 97 6.23 -12.76 -4.41
C GLY A 97 6.48 -11.25 -4.53
N ARG A 98 7.31 -10.82 -5.48
CA ARG A 98 7.54 -9.38 -5.78
C ARG A 98 6.30 -8.73 -6.41
N ASP A 99 5.70 -9.38 -7.39
CA ASP A 99 4.52 -8.88 -8.08
C ASP A 99 3.35 -8.68 -7.10
N GLN A 100 3.16 -9.64 -6.18
CA GLN A 100 2.19 -9.52 -5.11
C GLN A 100 2.46 -8.31 -4.21
N GLN A 101 3.72 -8.07 -3.83
CA GLN A 101 4.09 -6.90 -3.01
C GLN A 101 3.76 -5.59 -3.73
N SER A 102 4.07 -5.50 -5.03
CA SER A 102 3.73 -4.35 -5.86
C SER A 102 2.22 -4.13 -5.90
N ALA A 103 1.45 -5.19 -6.18
CA ALA A 103 -0.01 -5.11 -6.22
C ALA A 103 -0.62 -4.68 -4.87
N VAL A 104 -0.07 -5.14 -3.75
CA VAL A 104 -0.48 -4.67 -2.42
C VAL A 104 -0.18 -3.19 -2.22
N GLY A 105 0.97 -2.70 -2.69
CA GLY A 105 1.33 -1.29 -2.65
C GLY A 105 0.36 -0.42 -3.47
N ASP A 106 0.01 -0.86 -4.68
CA ASP A 106 -0.95 -0.18 -5.55
C ASP A 106 -2.34 -0.14 -4.90
N LEU A 107 -2.80 -1.29 -4.38
CA LEU A 107 -4.07 -1.38 -3.66
C LEU A 107 -4.11 -0.48 -2.42
N ALA A 108 -3.05 -0.48 -1.62
CA ALA A 108 -2.96 0.37 -0.43
C ALA A 108 -3.08 1.85 -0.82
N THR A 109 -2.41 2.25 -1.91
CA THR A 109 -2.43 3.62 -2.43
C THR A 109 -3.84 4.01 -2.88
N VAL A 110 -4.48 3.19 -3.71
CA VAL A 110 -5.84 3.43 -4.21
C VAL A 110 -6.82 3.54 -3.05
N VAL A 111 -6.82 2.55 -2.15
CA VAL A 111 -7.73 2.53 -0.99
C VAL A 111 -7.51 3.74 -0.08
N GLY A 112 -6.26 4.14 0.17
CA GLY A 112 -5.93 5.32 0.96
C GLY A 112 -6.51 6.60 0.34
N TRP A 113 -6.31 6.81 -0.96
CA TRP A 113 -6.88 7.96 -1.68
C TRP A 113 -8.40 8.00 -1.64
N PHE A 114 -9.07 6.88 -1.88
CA PHE A 114 -10.54 6.82 -1.81
C PHE A 114 -11.06 7.07 -0.38
N THR A 115 -10.37 6.53 0.63
CA THR A 115 -10.76 6.66 2.04
C THR A 115 -10.68 8.11 2.53
N ALA A 116 -9.67 8.88 2.10
CA ALA A 116 -9.59 10.30 2.44
C ALA A 116 -10.40 11.18 1.48
N GLY A 117 -10.26 10.96 0.17
CA GLY A 117 -10.76 11.84 -0.88
C GLY A 117 -12.28 11.95 -0.89
N VAL A 118 -13.00 10.83 -0.84
CA VAL A 118 -14.48 10.84 -0.89
C VAL A 118 -15.11 11.66 0.25
N PRO A 119 -14.82 11.39 1.54
CA PRO A 119 -15.43 12.15 2.63
C PRO A 119 -14.98 13.61 2.68
N ILE A 120 -13.75 13.93 2.26
CA ILE A 120 -13.28 15.32 2.16
C ILE A 120 -14.04 16.07 1.06
N LEU A 121 -14.19 15.48 -0.13
CA LEU A 121 -14.94 16.09 -1.21
C LEU A 121 -16.41 16.35 -0.81
N ILE A 122 -17.05 15.37 -0.17
CA ILE A 122 -18.42 15.52 0.35
C ILE A 122 -18.48 16.68 1.36
N ALA A 123 -17.54 16.75 2.30
CA ALA A 123 -17.52 17.80 3.31
C ALA A 123 -17.29 19.20 2.71
N LEU A 124 -16.47 19.30 1.65
CA LEU A 124 -16.24 20.54 0.91
C LEU A 124 -17.47 21.01 0.15
N GLU A 125 -18.22 20.11 -0.50
CA GLU A 125 -19.47 20.45 -1.17
C GLU A 125 -20.53 20.97 -0.18
N ILE A 126 -20.62 20.33 1.00
CA ILE A 126 -21.51 20.80 2.07
C ILE A 126 -21.08 22.18 2.57
N GLY A 127 -19.77 22.41 2.73
CA GLY A 127 -19.22 23.69 3.16
C GLY A 127 -19.45 24.82 2.16
N ARG A 128 -19.44 24.54 0.84
CA ARG A 128 -19.72 25.53 -0.22
C ARG A 128 -21.18 26.00 -0.25
N GLY A 129 -22.10 25.23 0.32
CA GLY A 129 -23.54 25.54 0.34
C GLY A 129 -24.00 26.45 1.50
N HIS A 130 -23.11 26.82 2.41
CA HIS A 130 -23.39 27.63 3.61
C HIS A 130 -22.85 29.06 3.52
#